data_AF-A0A094BPF8-F1
#
_entry.id   AF-A0A094BPF8-F1
#
_cell.length_a   1.000
_cell.length_b   1.000
_cell.length_c   1.000
_cell.angle_alpha   90.00
_cell.angle_beta   90.00
_cell.angle_gamma   90.00
#
_symmetry.space_group_name_H-M   'P 1'
#
loop_
_entity.id
_entity.type
_entity.pdbx_description
1 polymer ?
#
loop_
_entity_poly.entity_id
_entity_poly.type
_entity_poly.pdbx_seq_one_letter_code
_entity_poly.pdbx_strand_id
1 'polypeptide(L)'
;LLDEIEEDVKKGGYIIDWHACDLFPKSWIDLVVVLRVDSTILYDRLKSRNYPELKLQENLDSEIMEVLLQEARDSYDEEIVVELRSDTSEEVDSNVARIEAWVAQWMKDNKDSSEEKDS
;
A
#
# COMPACT_ATOMS: atom_id res chain seq x y z
N LEU A 1 -11.63 -10.89 13.35
CA LEU A 1 -10.77 -9.88 12.69
C LEU A 1 -11.33 -9.46 11.33
N LEU A 2 -11.29 -10.30 10.28
CA LEU A 2 -11.88 -9.94 8.96
C LEU A 2 -13.38 -9.61 9.07
N ASP A 3 -14.17 -10.48 9.72
CA ASP A 3 -15.61 -10.24 9.93
C ASP A 3 -15.91 -9.01 10.81
N GLU A 4 -14.96 -8.57 11.64
CA GLU A 4 -15.14 -7.40 12.53
C GLU A 4 -14.88 -6.09 11.80
N ILE A 5 -13.96 -6.09 10.82
CA ILE A 5 -13.65 -4.90 10.02
C ILE A 5 -14.49 -4.82 8.73
N GLU A 6 -15.17 -5.90 8.34
CA GLU A 6 -15.97 -5.98 7.11
C GLU A 6 -17.04 -4.88 7.03
N GLU A 7 -17.79 -4.65 8.11
CA GLU A 7 -18.84 -3.63 8.13
C GLU A 7 -18.27 -2.21 8.06
N ASP A 8 -17.06 -2.00 8.56
CA ASP A 8 -16.41 -0.69 8.53
C ASP A 8 -15.75 -0.47 7.16
N VAL A 9 -14.98 -1.43 6.65
CA VAL A 9 -14.36 -1.35 5.31
C VAL A 9 -15.40 -1.15 4.22
N LYS A 10 -16.59 -1.77 4.34
CA LYS A 10 -17.73 -1.54 3.42
C LYS A 10 -18.29 -0.12 3.43
N LYS A 11 -18.06 0.67 4.49
CA LYS A 11 -18.44 2.10 4.51
C LYS A 11 -17.49 2.96 3.65
N GLY A 12 -16.34 2.41 3.26
CA GLY A 12 -15.33 3.08 2.43
C GLY A 12 -14.51 4.12 3.20
N GLY A 13 -13.39 4.54 2.60
CA GLY A 13 -12.51 5.59 3.15
C GLY A 13 -11.52 5.12 4.22
N TYR A 14 -11.21 3.82 4.26
CA TYR A 14 -10.23 3.26 5.19
C TYR A 14 -8.87 3.09 4.53
N ILE A 15 -7.82 3.35 5.30
CA ILE A 15 -6.43 3.05 4.93
C ILE A 15 -6.00 1.85 5.78
N ILE A 16 -5.60 0.77 5.11
CA ILE A 16 -5.10 -0.44 5.76
C ILE A 16 -3.59 -0.47 5.57
N ASP A 17 -2.85 -0.44 6.68
CA ASP A 17 -1.40 -0.60 6.70
C ASP A 17 -1.06 -2.00 7.27
N TRP A 18 -0.61 -2.89 6.40
CA TRP A 18 -0.21 -4.25 6.78
C TRP A 18 0.92 -4.78 5.89
N HIS A 19 1.70 -5.71 6.42
CA HIS A 19 2.90 -6.28 5.79
C HIS A 19 2.64 -7.59 5.04
N ALA A 20 1.38 -7.98 4.88
CA ALA A 20 0.93 -9.19 4.21
C ALA A 20 -0.44 -8.90 3.57
N CYS A 21 -0.58 -9.17 2.29
CA CYS A 21 -1.75 -8.71 1.54
C CYS A 21 -2.66 -9.88 1.13
N ASP A 22 -2.22 -11.12 1.37
CA ASP A 22 -2.95 -12.36 1.11
C ASP A 22 -4.26 -12.53 1.91
N LEU A 23 -4.41 -11.79 3.02
CA LEU A 23 -5.54 -11.94 3.95
C LEU A 23 -6.81 -11.18 3.56
N PHE A 24 -6.74 -10.16 2.69
CA PHE A 24 -7.89 -9.29 2.42
C PHE A 24 -8.59 -9.64 1.09
N PRO A 25 -9.93 -9.73 1.06
CA PRO A 25 -10.67 -9.93 -0.19
C PRO A 25 -10.38 -8.83 -1.21
N LYS A 26 -10.14 -9.20 -2.47
CA LYS A 26 -9.94 -8.23 -3.57
C LYS A 26 -11.09 -7.23 -3.69
N SER A 27 -12.31 -7.63 -3.34
CA SER A 27 -13.51 -6.78 -3.40
C SER A 27 -13.51 -5.61 -2.40
N TRP A 28 -12.59 -5.58 -1.44
CA TRP A 28 -12.49 -4.49 -0.46
C TRP A 28 -11.43 -3.45 -0.84
N ILE A 29 -10.57 -3.75 -1.81
CA ILE A 29 -9.36 -2.99 -2.05
C ILE A 29 -9.47 -2.31 -3.41
N ASP A 30 -9.57 -0.98 -3.38
CA ASP A 30 -9.61 -0.15 -4.58
C ASP A 30 -8.20 0.18 -5.13
N LEU A 31 -7.19 0.17 -4.25
CA LEU A 31 -5.79 0.46 -4.57
C LEU A 31 -4.86 -0.25 -3.60
N VAL A 32 -3.81 -0.86 -4.13
CA VAL A 32 -2.68 -1.42 -3.36
C VAL A 32 -1.46 -0.57 -3.64
N VAL A 33 -0.87 0.02 -2.60
CA VAL A 33 0.38 0.78 -2.73
C VAL A 33 1.51 0.02 -2.06
N VAL A 34 2.50 -0.40 -2.86
CA VAL A 34 3.70 -1.07 -2.36
C VAL A 34 4.83 -0.06 -2.28
N LEU A 35 5.20 0.30 -1.05
CA LEU A 35 6.33 1.20 -0.82
C LEU A 35 7.64 0.41 -0.94
N ARG A 36 8.53 0.89 -1.81
CA ARG A 36 9.86 0.34 -2.05
C ARG A 36 10.91 1.32 -1.55
N VAL A 37 11.98 0.77 -1.00
CA VAL A 37 13.13 1.58 -0.57
C VAL A 37 14.42 0.88 -0.94
N ASP A 38 15.43 1.65 -1.33
CA ASP A 38 16.75 1.10 -1.58
C ASP A 38 17.29 0.43 -0.32
N SER A 39 17.65 -0.84 -0.48
CA SER A 39 18.20 -1.70 0.56
C SER A 39 19.33 -1.03 1.37
N THR A 40 20.20 -0.24 0.73
CA THR A 40 21.31 0.46 1.41
C THR A 40 20.82 1.57 2.31
N ILE A 41 19.81 2.34 1.87
CA ILE A 41 19.19 3.42 2.65
C ILE A 41 18.37 2.83 3.80
N LEU A 42 17.65 1.74 3.54
CA LEU A 42 16.89 1.02 4.56
C LEU A 42 17.81 0.48 5.67
N TYR A 43 18.96 -0.09 5.28
CA TYR A 43 19.97 -0.58 6.22
C TYR A 43 20.48 0.55 7.12
N ASP A 44 20.87 1.70 6.55
CA ASP A 44 21.35 2.85 7.32
C ASP A 44 20.28 3.41 8.26
N ARG A 45 19.02 3.49 7.81
CA ARG A 45 17.88 3.92 8.65
C ARG A 45 17.63 2.97 9.81
N LEU A 46 17.55 1.67 9.56
CA LEU A 46 17.29 0.66 10.60
C LEU A 46 18.47 0.53 11.58
N LYS A 47 19.70 0.65 11.09
CA LYS A 47 20.92 0.70 11.90
C LYS A 47 20.93 1.93 12.81
N SER A 48 20.51 3.09 12.32
CA SER A 48 20.38 4.31 13.14
C SER A 48 19.36 4.15 14.28
N ARG A 49 18.37 3.27 14.11
CA ARG A 49 17.36 2.93 15.12
C ARG A 49 17.78 1.80 16.06
N ASN A 50 19.03 1.34 15.98
CA ASN A 50 19.62 0.32 16.86
C ASN A 50 18.91 -1.04 16.78
N TYR A 51 18.39 -1.39 15.59
CA TYR A 51 17.79 -2.70 15.35
C TYR A 51 18.86 -3.82 15.42
N PRO A 52 18.50 -5.04 15.87
CA PRO A 52 19.40 -6.18 15.83
C PRO A 52 19.80 -6.51 14.38
N GLU A 53 21.09 -6.79 14.14
CA GLU A 53 21.61 -7.12 12.79
C GLU A 53 20.86 -8.26 12.10
N LEU A 54 20.41 -9.26 12.86
CA LEU A 54 19.62 -10.39 12.36
C LEU A 54 18.28 -9.94 11.76
N LYS A 55 17.54 -9.05 12.45
CA LYS A 55 16.28 -8.49 11.92
C LYS A 55 16.53 -7.55 10.74
N LEU A 56 17.65 -6.84 10.76
CA LEU A 56 18.06 -5.99 9.65
C LEU A 56 18.28 -6.82 8.38
N GLN A 57 19.03 -7.91 8.48
CA GLN A 57 19.27 -8.84 7.37
C GLN A 57 17.97 -9.47 6.86
N GLU A 58 17.10 -9.96 7.75
CA GLU A 58 15.80 -10.51 7.33
C GLU A 58 14.97 -9.49 6.53
N ASN A 59 14.83 -8.25 7.02
CA ASN A 59 14.07 -7.21 6.29
C ASN A 59 14.75 -6.82 4.97
N LEU A 60 16.08 -6.77 4.96
CA LEU A 60 16.85 -6.44 3.75
C LEU A 60 16.67 -7.51 2.68
N ASP A 61 16.77 -8.79 3.07
CA ASP A 61 16.58 -9.92 2.18
C ASP A 61 15.15 -9.97 1.66
N SER A 62 14.15 -9.69 2.50
CA SER A 62 12.74 -9.58 2.07
C SER A 62 12.51 -8.47 1.05
N GLU A 63 13.13 -7.29 1.24
CA GLU A 63 13.05 -6.17 0.29
C GLU A 63 13.76 -6.50 -1.03
N ILE A 64 14.95 -7.12 -0.98
CA ILE A 64 15.72 -7.54 -2.17
C ILE A 64 14.98 -8.60 -2.98
N MET A 65 14.30 -9.53 -2.30
CA MET A 65 13.55 -10.61 -2.95
C MET A 65 12.21 -10.15 -3.51
N GLU A 66 11.85 -8.88 -3.32
CA GLU A 66 10.59 -8.28 -3.78
C GLU A 66 9.33 -9.07 -3.37
N VAL A 67 9.41 -9.77 -2.24
CA VAL A 67 8.38 -10.73 -1.79
C VAL A 67 7.02 -10.04 -1.68
N LEU A 68 6.99 -8.84 -1.08
CA LEU A 68 5.76 -8.07 -0.91
C LEU A 68 5.16 -7.59 -2.23
N LEU A 69 6.00 -7.18 -3.19
CA LEU A 69 5.51 -6.76 -4.51
C LEU A 69 4.94 -7.96 -5.28
N GLN A 70 5.63 -9.09 -5.24
CA GLN A 70 5.18 -10.30 -5.91
C GLN A 70 3.88 -10.81 -5.29
N GLU A 71 3.78 -10.83 -3.95
CA GLU A 71 2.57 -11.22 -3.24
C GLU A 71 1.39 -10.29 -3.57
N ALA A 72 1.64 -8.97 -3.66
CA ALA A 72 0.61 -8.00 -4.07
C ALA A 72 0.12 -8.25 -5.49
N ARG A 73 1.03 -8.52 -6.44
CA ARG A 73 0.67 -8.85 -7.84
C ARG A 73 -0.03 -10.20 -7.98
N ASP A 74 0.30 -11.17 -7.13
CA ASP A 74 -0.35 -12.48 -7.15
C ASP A 74 -1.74 -12.41 -6.49
N SER A 75 -1.91 -11.55 -5.47
CA SER A 75 -3.14 -11.41 -4.68
C SER A 75 -4.13 -10.41 -5.29
N TYR A 76 -3.68 -9.40 -6.04
CA TYR A 76 -4.52 -8.32 -6.59
C TYR A 76 -4.30 -8.14 -8.09
N ASP A 77 -5.19 -7.38 -8.73
CA ASP A 77 -5.04 -7.09 -10.15
C ASP A 77 -3.91 -6.09 -10.37
N GLU A 78 -3.04 -6.35 -11.34
CA GLU A 78 -1.84 -5.53 -11.58
C GLU A 78 -2.18 -4.05 -11.84
N GLU A 79 -3.37 -3.76 -12.36
CA GLU A 79 -3.85 -2.40 -12.61
C GLU A 79 -4.10 -1.59 -11.33
N ILE A 80 -4.40 -2.25 -10.21
CA ILE A 80 -4.61 -1.60 -8.91
C ILE A 80 -3.38 -1.66 -8.01
N VAL A 81 -2.32 -2.37 -8.42
CA VAL A 81 -1.05 -2.46 -7.68
C VAL A 81 -0.08 -1.39 -8.17
N VAL A 82 0.20 -0.41 -7.32
CA VAL A 82 1.11 0.70 -7.61
C VAL A 82 2.34 0.60 -6.73
N GLU A 83 3.51 0.51 -7.35
CA GLU A 83 4.79 0.63 -6.66
C GLU A 83 5.21 2.10 -6.54
N LEU A 84 5.64 2.51 -5.35
CA LEU A 84 6.17 3.85 -5.08
C LEU A 84 7.52 3.77 -4.38
N ARG A 85 8.50 4.52 -4.86
CA ARG A 85 9.80 4.65 -4.18
C ARG A 85 9.75 5.69 -3.07
N SER A 86 10.34 5.38 -1.93
CA SER A 86 10.32 6.23 -0.74
C SER A 86 11.73 6.36 -0.11
N ASP A 87 12.74 6.62 -0.93
CA ASP A 87 14.14 6.72 -0.55
C ASP A 87 14.41 8.04 0.20
N THR A 88 13.80 9.13 -0.27
CA THR A 88 14.00 10.50 0.23
C THR A 88 12.71 11.10 0.80
N SER A 89 12.84 12.13 1.63
CA SER A 89 11.68 12.88 2.15
C SER A 89 10.90 13.59 1.04
N GLU A 90 11.57 14.03 -0.02
CA GLU A 90 10.94 14.66 -1.19
C GLU A 90 10.05 13.66 -1.95
N GLU A 91 10.48 12.41 -2.05
CA GLU A 91 9.65 11.35 -2.63
C GLU A 91 8.45 11.00 -1.75
N VAL A 92 8.59 11.05 -0.43
CA VAL A 92 7.44 10.89 0.48
C VAL A 92 6.38 11.95 0.19
N ASP A 93 6.77 13.22 0.10
CA ASP A 93 5.84 14.32 -0.20
C ASP A 93 5.17 14.15 -1.57
N SER A 94 5.94 13.73 -2.59
CA SER A 94 5.44 13.42 -3.93
C SER A 94 4.47 12.24 -3.93
N ASN A 95 4.77 11.19 -3.17
CA ASN A 95 3.93 10.00 -3.03
C ASN A 95 2.60 10.35 -2.36
N VAL A 96 2.63 11.16 -1.31
CA VAL A 96 1.42 11.66 -0.64
C VAL A 96 0.55 12.44 -1.63
N ALA A 97 1.14 13.40 -2.36
CA ALA A 97 0.40 14.18 -3.35
C ALA A 97 -0.20 13.30 -4.46
N ARG A 98 0.50 12.24 -4.88
CA ARG A 98 0.02 11.28 -5.87
C ARG A 98 -1.16 10.45 -5.35
N ILE A 99 -1.09 9.97 -4.11
CA ILE A 99 -2.18 9.23 -3.46
C ILE A 99 -3.39 10.14 -3.26
N GLU A 100 -3.20 11.37 -2.79
CA GLU A 100 -4.27 12.36 -2.66
C GLU A 100 -4.98 12.64 -3.99
N ALA A 101 -4.20 12.83 -5.07
CA ALA A 101 -4.75 13.04 -6.40
C ALA A 101 -5.53 11.81 -6.90
N TRP A 102 -5.03 10.60 -6.64
CA TRP A 102 -5.72 9.37 -6.99
C TRP A 102 -7.03 9.22 -6.21
N VAL A 103 -7.03 9.42 -4.89
CA VAL A 103 -8.24 9.36 -4.06
C VAL A 103 -9.27 10.39 -4.53
N ALA A 104 -8.83 11.62 -4.81
CA ALA A 104 -9.72 12.67 -5.31
C ALA A 104 -10.34 12.34 -6.68
N GLN A 105 -9.60 11.63 -7.55
CA GLN A 105 -10.12 11.17 -8.83
C GLN A 105 -11.06 9.97 -8.65
N TRP A 106 -10.67 8.97 -7.87
CA TRP A 106 -11.50 7.80 -7.54
C TRP A 106 -12.84 8.22 -6.92
N MET A 107 -12.83 9.21 -6.02
CA MET A 107 -14.06 9.75 -5.43
C MET A 107 -14.98 10.43 -6.46
N LYS A 108 -14.45 11.01 -7.54
CA LYS A 108 -15.26 11.58 -8.63
C LYS A 108 -15.85 10.47 -9.48
N ASP A 109 -15.02 9.53 -9.91
CA ASP A 109 -15.42 8.41 -10.78
C ASP A 109 -16.48 7.52 -10.08
N ASN A 110 -16.39 7.37 -8.75
CA ASN A 110 -17.37 6.64 -7.96
C ASN A 110 -18.57 7.48 -7.49
N LYS A 111 -18.50 8.81 -7.53
CA LYS A 111 -19.67 9.67 -7.30
C LYS A 111 -20.63 9.65 -8.48
N ASP A 112 -20.10 9.71 -9.71
CA ASP A 112 -20.93 9.69 -10.93
C ASP A 112 -21.70 8.36 -11.07
N SER A 113 -21.15 7.27 -10.53
CA SER A 113 -21.83 5.96 -10.49
C SER A 113 -23.05 5.91 -9.55
N SER A 114 -23.21 6.91 -8.67
CA SER A 114 -24.34 7.01 -7.72
C SER A 114 -25.44 7.98 -8.16
N GLU A 115 -25.17 8.89 -9.10
CA GLU A 115 -26.16 9.87 -9.58
C GLU A 115 -27.01 9.36 -10.77
N GLU A 116 -26.62 8.29 -11.45
CA GLU A 116 -27.39 7.71 -12.57
C GLU A 116 -28.62 6.86 -12.16
N LYS A 117 -28.86 6.64 -10.86
CA LYS A 117 -30.03 5.85 -10.39
C LYS A 117 -31.24 6.67 -9.96
N ASP A 118 -31.16 7.99 -9.97
CA ASP A 118 -32.25 8.89 -9.54
C ASP A 118 -32.83 9.77 -10.67
N SER A 119 -32.64 9.42 -11.96
CA SER A 119 -33.29 10.09 -13.10
C SER A 119 -34.24 9.18 -13.88
#